data_AF-A0AA38H4J0-F1
#
_entry.id   AF-A0AA38H4J0-F1
#
_cell.length_a   1.000
_cell.length_b   1.000
_cell.length_c   1.000
_cell.angle_alpha   90.00
_cell.angle_beta   90.00
_cell.angle_gamma   90.00
#
_symmetry.space_group_name_H-M   'P 1'
#
loop_
_entity.id
_entity.type
_entity.pdbx_description
1 polymer ?
#
loop_
_entity_poly.entity_id
_entity_poly.type
_entity_poly.pdbx_seq_one_letter_code
_entity_poly.pdbx_strand_id
1 'polypeptide(L)'
;MSSYSSHGAAQAGPSRTPAHAHLSPSFNPTPLSPHAPRSIPNSPILVQPLPSTSALHEESLRSSEAEYHRQIAQAKRERELAEALQEQQWEVERAAVRDSQGSWGPSKRRAANTSSGSSGGSTAGFVRPPQAYELYQAIDRKDIEFIMRVRDHAFHLLLQKNAGQFPILYAARIGPGHRDIVILLIGALSRFVNQLEDDEFEKKETRNTLKALRSNLKLAIDNALLPGDSPHLLSSYLQVLIMSEGDAWVLKAVYEISLLLRDPQSAPVAAAEEMVRGFCTKELRGVSGGVGDVEEYIANAALDLIIMATWSLVAGQIDVEPLPTYTFARDLRTWTMLCEAMDENHDKMGKVSARLRKLSGQLRELGGDSKKGVRGRLRDVAAVVDVAE
;
A
#
# COMPACT_ATOMS: atom_id res chain seq x y z
N MET A 1 8.95 28.08 -58.16
CA MET A 1 8.73 26.95 -59.09
C MET A 1 8.56 25.72 -58.22
N SER A 2 7.31 25.43 -57.85
CA SER A 2 6.53 24.29 -58.39
C SER A 2 6.97 22.99 -57.72
N SER A 3 6.15 22.16 -57.10
CA SER A 3 4.70 22.10 -56.93
C SER A 3 4.38 20.78 -56.22
N TYR A 4 3.17 20.69 -55.65
CA TYR A 4 2.40 19.48 -55.32
C TYR A 4 2.61 18.72 -54.00
N SER A 5 1.53 18.83 -53.23
CA SER A 5 0.96 17.99 -52.19
C SER A 5 0.91 16.49 -52.52
N SER A 6 1.03 15.62 -51.51
CA SER A 6 -0.06 14.77 -50.99
C SER A 6 0.43 13.56 -50.16
N HIS A 7 -0.34 13.27 -49.10
CA HIS A 7 -0.64 11.96 -48.49
C HIS A 7 0.43 11.00 -47.93
N GLY A 8 0.06 10.35 -46.81
CA GLY A 8 0.62 9.07 -46.36
C GLY A 8 0.79 9.02 -44.83
N ALA A 9 -0.25 8.76 -44.05
CA ALA A 9 -0.82 7.43 -43.76
C ALA A 9 0.05 6.59 -42.80
N ALA A 10 -0.53 6.32 -41.64
CA ALA A 10 -0.10 5.31 -40.69
C ALA A 10 -0.10 3.92 -41.34
N GLN A 11 0.96 3.15 -41.11
CA GLN A 11 0.98 1.71 -41.32
C GLN A 11 1.46 1.02 -40.04
N ALA A 12 0.49 0.44 -39.32
CA ALA A 12 0.70 -0.76 -38.55
C ALA A 12 0.55 -1.95 -39.50
N GLY A 13 1.45 -2.92 -39.39
CA GLY A 13 1.33 -4.25 -39.98
C GLY A 13 1.74 -5.31 -38.96
N PRO A 14 1.64 -6.60 -39.30
CA PRO A 14 0.36 -7.23 -39.61
C PRO A 14 0.19 -8.60 -38.92
N SER A 15 -1.04 -9.12 -39.05
CA SER A 15 -1.36 -10.53 -39.33
C SER A 15 -1.12 -11.60 -38.25
N ARG A 16 -2.21 -12.27 -37.81
CA ARG A 16 -2.68 -13.52 -38.43
C ARG A 16 -3.94 -14.07 -37.75
N THR A 17 -4.98 -14.20 -38.58
CA THR A 17 -6.07 -15.20 -38.70
C THR A 17 -5.70 -16.61 -38.22
N PRO A 18 -6.65 -17.56 -37.93
CA PRO A 18 -7.83 -17.92 -38.75
C PRO A 18 -9.05 -18.35 -37.92
N ALA A 19 -10.20 -18.82 -38.42
CA ALA A 19 -10.98 -18.75 -39.66
C ALA A 19 -12.35 -19.34 -39.24
N HIS A 20 -13.45 -19.00 -39.89
CA HIS A 20 -14.48 -19.99 -40.29
C HIS A 20 -15.48 -19.33 -41.24
N ALA A 21 -15.84 -20.10 -42.26
CA ALA A 21 -16.40 -19.71 -43.54
C ALA A 21 -17.85 -19.20 -43.52
N HIS A 22 -18.10 -18.17 -44.35
CA HIS A 22 -19.38 -17.86 -44.96
C HIS A 22 -19.70 -18.84 -46.09
N LEU A 23 -20.98 -19.17 -46.30
CA LEU A 23 -21.55 -19.30 -47.64
C LEU A 23 -23.04 -18.89 -47.61
N SER A 24 -23.33 -17.74 -48.22
CA SER A 24 -24.62 -17.46 -48.87
C SER A 24 -24.53 -17.96 -50.33
N PRO A 25 -25.67 -18.17 -51.00
CA PRO A 25 -25.73 -17.70 -52.38
C PRO A 25 -27.05 -17.02 -52.73
N SER A 26 -26.94 -16.16 -53.75
CA SER A 26 -27.98 -15.33 -54.33
C SER A 26 -28.43 -15.87 -55.70
N PHE A 27 -29.71 -15.66 -55.98
CA PHE A 27 -30.40 -15.47 -57.27
C PHE A 27 -30.45 -16.55 -58.38
N ASN A 28 -31.72 -16.84 -58.68
CA ASN A 28 -32.39 -16.87 -60.00
C ASN A 28 -32.69 -18.20 -60.72
N PRO A 29 -33.81 -18.24 -61.48
CA PRO A 29 -34.72 -19.38 -61.51
C PRO A 29 -34.78 -20.06 -62.89
N THR A 30 -35.27 -21.30 -62.90
CA THR A 30 -35.86 -21.91 -64.10
C THR A 30 -36.98 -22.88 -63.68
N PRO A 31 -38.14 -22.87 -64.36
CA PRO A 31 -39.29 -23.70 -64.03
C PRO A 31 -39.22 -25.03 -64.79
N LEU A 32 -39.86 -26.09 -64.26
CA LEU A 32 -40.44 -27.24 -64.97
C LEU A 32 -41.00 -28.22 -63.91
N SER A 33 -42.31 -28.18 -63.68
CA SER A 33 -43.31 -29.23 -64.01
C SER A 33 -43.32 -30.50 -63.12
N PRO A 34 -44.52 -31.08 -62.89
CA PRO A 34 -44.87 -31.72 -61.63
C PRO A 34 -44.84 -33.25 -61.71
N HIS A 35 -44.21 -33.92 -60.75
CA HIS A 35 -44.38 -35.36 -60.55
C HIS A 35 -44.49 -35.74 -59.08
N ALA A 36 -45.71 -36.16 -58.73
CA ALA A 36 -46.15 -37.10 -57.69
C ALA A 36 -45.66 -36.92 -56.24
N PRO A 37 -46.58 -36.84 -55.24
CA PRO A 37 -46.20 -36.82 -53.83
C PRO A 37 -45.65 -38.20 -53.41
N ARG A 38 -44.38 -38.23 -52.99
CA ARG A 38 -43.82 -39.37 -52.25
C ARG A 38 -44.39 -39.33 -50.83
N SER A 39 -45.07 -40.41 -50.46
CA SER A 39 -45.61 -40.70 -49.13
C SER A 39 -44.55 -40.48 -48.04
N ILE A 40 -44.86 -39.67 -47.04
CA ILE A 40 -44.05 -39.50 -45.83
C ILE A 40 -44.21 -40.78 -45.00
N PRO A 41 -43.12 -41.47 -44.61
CA PRO A 41 -43.23 -42.63 -43.74
C PRO A 41 -43.78 -42.19 -42.37
N ASN A 42 -44.95 -42.72 -42.00
CA ASN A 42 -45.54 -42.61 -40.67
C ASN A 42 -44.70 -43.40 -39.65
N SER A 43 -43.54 -42.88 -39.26
CA SER A 43 -42.89 -43.27 -38.02
C SER A 43 -43.59 -42.51 -36.89
N PRO A 44 -44.21 -43.17 -35.90
CA PRO A 44 -44.78 -42.46 -34.76
C PRO A 44 -43.65 -41.72 -34.05
N ILE A 45 -43.70 -40.39 -34.08
CA ILE A 45 -42.88 -39.57 -33.19
C ILE A 45 -43.40 -39.90 -31.79
N LEU A 46 -42.64 -40.68 -31.02
CA LEU A 46 -42.83 -40.79 -29.59
C LEU A 46 -42.69 -39.38 -29.05
N VAL A 47 -43.82 -38.71 -28.82
CA VAL A 47 -43.90 -37.51 -28.00
C VAL A 47 -43.29 -37.95 -26.68
N GLN A 48 -42.08 -37.46 -26.38
CA GLN A 48 -41.45 -37.75 -25.10
C GLN A 48 -42.50 -37.45 -24.01
N PRO A 49 -42.74 -38.39 -23.08
CA PRO A 49 -43.70 -38.14 -22.02
C PRO A 49 -43.29 -36.86 -21.30
N LEU A 50 -44.25 -35.97 -21.06
CA LEU A 50 -43.99 -34.75 -20.32
C LEU A 50 -43.30 -35.10 -19.00
N PRO A 51 -42.25 -34.38 -18.61
CA PRO A 51 -41.57 -34.63 -17.35
C PRO A 51 -42.58 -34.61 -16.20
N SER A 52 -42.40 -35.50 -15.23
CA SER A 52 -43.28 -35.56 -14.07
C SER A 52 -43.29 -34.21 -13.34
N THR A 53 -44.42 -33.86 -12.73
CA THR A 53 -44.55 -32.61 -11.96
C THR A 53 -43.51 -32.50 -10.85
N SER A 54 -43.05 -33.63 -10.29
CA SER A 54 -41.93 -33.70 -9.35
C SER A 54 -40.60 -33.28 -9.98
N ALA A 55 -40.31 -33.71 -11.21
CA ALA A 55 -39.08 -33.37 -11.92
C ALA A 55 -39.05 -31.88 -12.28
N LEU A 56 -40.19 -31.31 -12.70
CA LEU A 56 -40.32 -29.87 -12.95
C LEU A 56 -40.14 -29.05 -11.68
N HIS A 57 -40.66 -29.52 -10.54
CA HIS A 57 -40.48 -28.83 -9.25
C HIS A 57 -39.03 -28.86 -8.79
N GLU A 58 -38.35 -30.00 -8.93
CA GLU A 58 -36.94 -30.15 -8.58
C GLU A 58 -36.03 -29.29 -9.49
N GLU A 59 -36.31 -29.25 -10.78
CA GLU A 59 -35.60 -28.38 -11.73
C GLU A 59 -35.84 -26.89 -11.43
N SER A 60 -37.07 -26.51 -11.08
CA SER A 60 -37.41 -25.16 -10.65
C SER A 60 -36.64 -24.72 -9.41
N LEU A 61 -36.55 -25.59 -8.39
CA LEU A 61 -35.77 -25.32 -7.18
C LEU A 61 -34.28 -25.15 -7.50
N ARG A 62 -33.69 -26.06 -8.28
CA ARG A 62 -32.27 -25.95 -8.68
C ARG A 62 -32.00 -24.68 -9.50
N SER A 63 -32.92 -24.29 -10.38
CA SER A 63 -32.81 -23.06 -11.16
C SER A 63 -32.87 -21.83 -10.27
N SER A 64 -33.81 -21.81 -9.31
CA SER A 64 -33.97 -20.75 -8.32
C SER A 64 -32.74 -20.59 -7.42
N GLU A 65 -32.18 -21.69 -6.91
CA GLU A 65 -30.95 -21.69 -6.12
C GLU A 65 -29.77 -21.15 -6.92
N ALA A 66 -29.60 -21.60 -8.16
CA ALA A 66 -28.53 -21.12 -9.04
C ALA A 66 -28.67 -19.62 -9.35
N GLU A 67 -29.89 -19.13 -9.55
CA GLU A 67 -30.16 -17.71 -9.76
C GLU A 67 -29.89 -16.88 -8.50
N TYR A 68 -30.30 -17.36 -7.33
CA TYR A 68 -30.00 -16.75 -6.05
C TYR A 68 -28.48 -16.63 -5.81
N HIS A 69 -27.72 -17.68 -6.11
CA HIS A 69 -26.26 -17.64 -6.04
C HIS A 69 -25.65 -16.62 -7.02
N ARG A 70 -26.20 -16.49 -8.24
CA ARG A 70 -25.77 -15.45 -9.19
C ARG A 70 -26.03 -14.05 -8.66
N GLN A 71 -27.19 -13.80 -8.04
CA GLN A 71 -27.52 -12.50 -7.44
C GLN A 71 -26.58 -12.16 -6.28
N ILE A 72 -26.25 -13.12 -5.41
CA ILE A 72 -25.26 -12.93 -4.34
C ILE A 72 -23.88 -12.59 -4.92
N ALA A 73 -23.44 -13.33 -5.94
CA ALA A 73 -22.15 -13.11 -6.56
C ALA A 73 -22.08 -11.73 -7.24
N GLN A 74 -23.18 -11.30 -7.88
CA GLN A 74 -23.28 -9.97 -8.48
C GLN A 74 -23.26 -8.87 -7.41
N ALA A 75 -24.05 -8.99 -6.34
CA ALA A 75 -24.06 -8.02 -5.24
C ALA A 75 -22.69 -7.92 -4.55
N LYS A 76 -21.99 -9.04 -4.40
CA LYS A 76 -20.62 -9.05 -3.88
C LYS A 76 -19.66 -8.32 -4.81
N ARG A 77 -19.72 -8.58 -6.11
CA ARG A 77 -18.88 -7.91 -7.11
C ARG A 77 -19.18 -6.40 -7.19
N GLU A 78 -20.44 -6.01 -7.10
CA GLU A 78 -20.85 -4.60 -7.06
C GLU A 78 -20.33 -3.89 -5.80
N ARG A 79 -20.35 -4.57 -4.65
CA ARG A 79 -19.75 -4.06 -3.41
C ARG A 79 -18.24 -3.93 -3.50
N GLU A 80 -17.55 -4.95 -4.00
CA GLU A 80 -16.09 -4.90 -4.23
C GLU A 80 -15.71 -3.76 -5.19
N LEU A 81 -16.50 -3.54 -6.24
CA LEU A 81 -16.27 -2.45 -7.20
C LEU A 81 -16.56 -1.06 -6.58
N ALA A 82 -17.58 -0.95 -5.73
CA ALA A 82 -17.86 0.28 -4.99
C ALA A 82 -16.75 0.62 -3.99
N GLU A 83 -16.26 -0.38 -3.25
CA GLU A 83 -15.12 -0.24 -2.34
C GLU A 83 -13.84 0.17 -3.12
N ALA A 84 -13.57 -0.45 -4.27
CA ALA A 84 -12.42 -0.08 -5.13
C ALA A 84 -12.53 1.33 -5.73
N LEU A 85 -13.72 1.75 -6.17
CA LEU A 85 -13.94 3.12 -6.65
C LEU A 85 -13.77 4.15 -5.53
N GLN A 86 -14.25 3.83 -4.34
CA GLN A 86 -14.08 4.66 -3.16
C GLN A 86 -12.60 4.78 -2.77
N GLU A 87 -11.86 3.67 -2.84
CA GLU A 87 -10.41 3.64 -2.61
C GLU A 87 -9.64 4.47 -3.64
N GLN A 88 -10.00 4.38 -4.93
CA GLN A 88 -9.41 5.21 -5.98
C GLN A 88 -9.68 6.70 -5.77
N GLN A 89 -10.89 7.07 -5.36
CA GLN A 89 -11.22 8.46 -5.00
C GLN A 89 -10.38 8.93 -3.81
N TRP A 90 -10.16 8.08 -2.81
CA TRP A 90 -9.31 8.39 -1.66
C TRP A 90 -7.83 8.47 -2.03
N GLU A 91 -7.33 7.68 -2.98
CA GLU A 91 -5.99 7.82 -3.51
C GLU A 91 -5.80 9.17 -4.20
N VAL A 92 -6.76 9.58 -5.01
CA VAL A 92 -6.74 10.90 -5.66
C VAL A 92 -6.81 12.02 -4.63
N GLU A 93 -7.63 11.89 -3.58
CA GLU A 93 -7.70 12.87 -2.49
C GLU A 93 -6.40 12.91 -1.67
N ARG A 94 -5.81 11.75 -1.34
CA ARG A 94 -4.49 11.66 -0.70
C ARG A 94 -3.41 12.31 -1.56
N ALA A 95 -3.43 12.08 -2.87
CA ALA A 95 -2.50 12.68 -3.82
C ALA A 95 -2.70 14.20 -3.93
N ALA A 96 -3.94 14.69 -3.95
CA ALA A 96 -4.24 16.12 -3.97
C ALA A 96 -3.82 16.83 -2.66
N VAL A 97 -4.00 16.18 -1.51
CA VAL A 97 -3.48 16.67 -0.22
C VAL A 97 -1.95 16.66 -0.22
N ARG A 98 -1.32 15.62 -0.78
CA ARG A 98 0.14 15.54 -0.95
C ARG A 98 0.68 16.65 -1.85
N ASP A 99 -0.01 16.96 -2.95
CA ASP A 99 0.40 17.97 -3.92
C ASP A 99 0.17 19.40 -3.40
N SER A 100 -0.91 19.63 -2.64
CA SER A 100 -1.16 20.92 -1.97
C SER A 100 -0.26 21.16 -0.76
N GLN A 101 0.24 20.11 -0.11
CA GLN A 101 1.16 20.21 1.04
C GLN A 101 2.65 20.15 0.67
N GLY A 102 3.00 20.02 -0.62
CA GLY A 102 4.38 19.94 -1.09
C GLY A 102 5.02 18.57 -0.82
N SER A 103 5.85 18.12 -1.76
CA SER A 103 6.58 16.85 -1.72
C SER A 103 7.27 16.61 -0.36
N TRP A 104 6.72 15.71 0.45
CA TRP A 104 7.28 15.27 1.72
C TRP A 104 8.40 14.24 1.49
N GLY A 105 9.48 14.69 0.87
CA GLY A 105 10.73 13.94 0.76
C GLY A 105 11.90 14.83 1.21
N PRO A 106 12.91 14.27 1.92
CA PRO A 106 14.11 15.03 2.23
C PRO A 106 14.94 15.18 0.96
N SER A 107 14.76 16.29 0.24
CA SER A 107 15.69 16.70 -0.81
C SER A 107 16.85 17.47 -0.17
N LYS A 108 17.78 16.74 0.47
CA LYS A 108 19.13 17.28 0.71
C LYS A 108 19.84 17.27 -0.65
N ARG A 109 19.66 18.32 -1.45
CA ARG A 109 20.59 18.63 -2.54
C ARG A 109 21.68 19.53 -2.02
N ARG A 110 22.92 19.04 -2.16
CA ARG A 110 24.19 19.73 -1.94
C ARG A 110 24.19 21.13 -2.56
N ALA A 111 24.89 22.03 -1.87
CA ALA A 111 25.08 23.44 -2.15
C ALA A 111 25.39 23.78 -3.61
N ALA A 112 24.59 24.69 -4.17
CA ALA A 112 25.05 25.75 -5.05
C ALA A 112 24.10 26.95 -4.88
N ASN A 113 24.68 28.14 -4.65
CA ASN A 113 24.01 29.42 -4.43
C ASN A 113 22.89 29.69 -5.46
N THR A 114 21.64 29.57 -5.03
CA THR A 114 20.52 30.41 -5.49
C THR A 114 19.42 30.37 -4.44
N SER A 115 19.13 31.54 -3.88
CA SER A 115 18.05 31.80 -2.93
C SER A 115 16.68 31.58 -3.58
N SER A 116 16.12 30.39 -3.41
CA SER A 116 14.67 30.15 -3.51
C SER A 116 14.31 28.93 -2.65
N GLY A 117 14.29 29.14 -1.34
CA GLY A 117 13.82 28.14 -0.39
C GLY A 117 12.33 27.87 -0.60
N SER A 118 11.98 26.64 -0.96
CA SER A 118 10.61 26.14 -0.88
C SER A 118 10.29 25.84 0.60
N SER A 119 10.04 26.89 1.39
CA SER A 119 9.42 26.76 2.70
C SER A 119 7.91 26.69 2.50
N GLY A 120 7.29 25.53 2.76
CA GLY A 120 5.87 25.50 3.10
C GLY A 120 5.64 26.49 4.24
N GLY A 121 4.87 27.55 3.97
CA GLY A 121 4.93 28.82 4.69
C GLY A 121 4.86 28.66 6.22
N SER A 122 5.82 29.25 6.92
CA SER A 122 5.73 29.40 8.37
C SER A 122 4.48 30.21 8.69
N THR A 123 3.52 29.61 9.38
CA THR A 123 2.30 30.31 9.76
C THR A 123 2.61 31.40 10.80
N ALA A 124 1.80 32.45 10.85
CA ALA A 124 1.97 33.50 11.84
C ALA A 124 1.80 32.95 13.27
N GLY A 125 2.73 33.28 14.16
CA GLY A 125 2.69 32.90 15.57
C GLY A 125 1.46 33.46 16.29
N PHE A 126 1.13 32.88 17.44
CA PHE A 126 -0.01 33.35 18.21
C PHE A 126 0.35 34.55 19.09
N VAL A 127 -0.52 35.58 19.09
CA VAL A 127 -0.42 36.73 19.99
C VAL A 127 -0.62 36.33 21.46
N ARG A 128 -1.48 35.33 21.69
CA ARG A 128 -1.70 34.68 22.99
C ARG A 128 -1.54 33.17 22.86
N PRO A 129 -1.03 32.45 23.86
CA PRO A 129 -0.97 31.00 23.81
C PRO A 129 -2.36 30.41 23.56
N PRO A 130 -2.55 29.59 22.51
CA PRO A 130 -3.83 28.98 22.22
C PRO A 130 -4.23 28.07 23.37
N GLN A 131 -5.52 28.02 23.67
CA GLN A 131 -6.06 27.19 24.73
C GLN A 131 -6.61 25.88 24.15
N ALA A 132 -6.65 24.83 24.98
CA ALA A 132 -7.14 23.53 24.56
C ALA A 132 -8.54 23.62 23.94
N TYR A 133 -9.50 24.31 24.57
CA TYR A 133 -10.87 24.41 24.05
C TYR A 133 -10.94 25.04 22.65
N GLU A 134 -10.02 25.94 22.29
CA GLU A 134 -9.97 26.56 20.96
C GLU A 134 -9.56 25.55 19.89
N LEU A 135 -8.66 24.62 20.23
CA LEU A 135 -8.27 23.53 19.34
C LEU A 135 -9.44 22.58 19.05
N TYR A 136 -10.22 22.20 20.08
CA TYR A 136 -11.38 21.32 19.86
C TYR A 136 -12.48 22.04 19.06
N GLN A 137 -12.70 23.33 19.33
CA GLN A 137 -13.61 24.15 18.52
C GLN A 137 -13.13 24.29 17.07
N ALA A 138 -11.83 24.40 16.84
CA ALA A 138 -11.25 24.42 15.51
C ALA A 138 -11.43 23.08 14.79
N ILE A 139 -11.31 21.95 15.51
CA ILE A 139 -11.60 20.61 14.96
C ILE A 139 -13.07 20.52 14.56
N ASP A 140 -14.01 20.94 15.42
CA ASP A 140 -15.44 20.91 15.11
C ASP A 140 -15.78 21.71 13.85
N ARG A 141 -15.18 22.89 13.71
CA ARG A 141 -15.40 23.82 12.59
C ARG A 141 -14.55 23.51 11.36
N LYS A 142 -13.64 22.53 11.44
CA LYS A 142 -12.62 22.24 10.42
C LYS A 142 -11.78 23.47 10.04
N ASP A 143 -11.40 24.26 11.04
CA ASP A 143 -10.49 25.40 10.86
C ASP A 143 -9.05 24.89 10.69
N ILE A 144 -8.75 24.50 9.45
CA ILE A 144 -7.45 23.95 9.04
C ILE A 144 -6.32 24.94 9.34
N GLU A 145 -6.53 26.24 9.14
CA GLU A 145 -5.51 27.27 9.38
C GLU A 145 -5.14 27.38 10.86
N PHE A 146 -6.12 27.32 11.75
CA PHE A 146 -5.86 27.32 13.19
C PHE A 146 -5.11 26.05 13.61
N ILE A 147 -5.52 24.88 13.11
CA ILE A 147 -4.85 23.61 13.45
C ILE A 147 -3.40 23.59 12.94
N MET A 148 -3.15 24.12 11.73
CA MET A 148 -1.79 24.29 11.20
C MET A 148 -0.94 25.23 12.05
N ARG A 149 -1.50 26.35 12.55
CA ARG A 149 -0.80 27.22 13.49
C ARG A 149 -0.48 26.53 14.81
N VAL A 150 -1.43 25.74 15.35
CA VAL A 150 -1.19 24.95 16.57
C VAL A 150 -0.10 23.92 16.35
N ARG A 151 -0.06 23.24 15.19
CA ARG A 151 1.03 22.35 14.81
C ARG A 151 2.39 23.06 14.89
N ASP A 152 2.50 24.24 14.31
CA ASP A 152 3.79 24.94 14.17
C ASP A 152 4.27 25.58 15.48
N HIS A 153 3.35 26.15 16.28
CA HIS A 153 3.71 27.01 17.43
C HIS A 153 3.29 26.45 18.79
N ALA A 154 2.44 25.43 18.85
CA ALA A 154 1.88 24.89 20.09
C ALA A 154 1.66 23.36 20.03
N PHE A 155 2.63 22.62 19.48
CA PHE A 155 2.52 21.18 19.22
C PHE A 155 2.11 20.34 20.45
N HIS A 156 2.54 20.74 21.65
CA HIS A 156 2.19 20.06 22.90
C HIS A 156 0.66 19.92 23.11
N LEU A 157 -0.15 20.86 22.60
CA LEU A 157 -1.61 20.79 22.69
C LEU A 157 -2.20 19.61 21.90
N LEU A 158 -1.55 19.18 20.82
CA LEU A 158 -1.97 18.02 20.03
C LEU A 158 -1.77 16.70 20.79
N LEU A 159 -0.87 16.70 21.78
CA LEU A 159 -0.49 15.54 22.57
C LEU A 159 -1.10 15.52 23.97
N GLN A 160 -1.77 16.60 24.38
CA GLN A 160 -2.39 16.68 25.70
C GLN A 160 -3.83 16.18 25.65
N LYS A 161 -4.18 15.40 26.67
CA LYS A 161 -5.54 14.94 26.88
C LYS A 161 -6.35 16.07 27.51
N ASN A 162 -7.30 16.63 26.77
CA ASN A 162 -8.21 17.66 27.24
C ASN A 162 -9.65 17.16 27.12
N ALA A 163 -10.50 17.52 28.10
CA ALA A 163 -11.87 16.99 28.20
C ALA A 163 -11.95 15.44 28.15
N GLY A 164 -10.91 14.75 28.64
CA GLY A 164 -10.89 13.29 28.71
C GLY A 164 -10.54 12.58 27.40
N GLN A 165 -10.16 13.28 26.31
CA GLN A 165 -9.79 12.67 25.02
C GLN A 165 -8.59 13.39 24.40
N PHE A 166 -7.89 12.74 23.47
CA PHE A 166 -6.86 13.40 22.66
C PHE A 166 -7.48 14.04 21.42
N PRO A 167 -6.91 15.12 20.86
CA PRO A 167 -7.43 15.77 19.66
C PRO A 167 -7.62 14.82 18.46
N ILE A 168 -6.69 13.89 18.25
CA ILE A 168 -6.76 12.90 17.16
C ILE A 168 -7.88 11.87 17.36
N LEU A 169 -8.07 11.40 18.60
CA LEU A 169 -9.18 10.51 18.96
C LEU A 169 -10.53 11.23 18.85
N TYR A 170 -10.57 12.50 19.25
CA TYR A 170 -11.77 13.31 19.17
C TYR A 170 -12.20 13.50 17.72
N ALA A 171 -11.28 13.91 16.84
CA ALA A 171 -11.54 14.05 15.41
C ALA A 171 -11.99 12.73 14.78
N ALA A 172 -11.36 11.60 15.14
CA ALA A 172 -11.74 10.28 14.64
C ALA A 172 -13.18 9.90 15.03
N ARG A 173 -13.57 10.17 16.29
CA ARG A 173 -14.90 9.82 16.81
C ARG A 173 -16.05 10.63 16.23
N ILE A 174 -15.80 11.85 15.78
CA ILE A 174 -16.85 12.65 15.10
C ILE A 174 -17.31 11.93 13.82
N GLY A 175 -16.43 11.14 13.20
CA GLY A 175 -16.75 10.22 12.12
C GLY A 175 -16.12 10.63 10.78
N PRO A 176 -16.61 10.07 9.66
CA PRO A 176 -15.96 10.19 8.35
C PRO A 176 -15.89 11.64 7.84
N GLY A 177 -16.77 12.52 8.34
CA GLY A 177 -16.76 13.93 8.03
C GLY A 177 -15.47 14.64 8.43
N HIS A 178 -14.73 14.17 9.44
CA HIS A 178 -13.51 14.81 9.95
C HIS A 178 -12.23 14.05 9.59
N ARG A 179 -12.30 13.16 8.58
CA ARG A 179 -11.17 12.36 8.12
C ARG A 179 -9.99 13.22 7.66
N ASP A 180 -10.26 14.31 6.96
CA ASP A 180 -9.29 15.33 6.54
C ASP A 180 -8.51 15.91 7.73
N ILE A 181 -9.21 16.21 8.83
CA ILE A 181 -8.61 16.68 10.07
C ILE A 181 -7.75 15.59 10.71
N VAL A 182 -8.21 14.34 10.74
CA VAL A 182 -7.41 13.22 11.25
C VAL A 182 -6.12 13.06 10.44
N ILE A 183 -6.20 13.10 9.10
CA ILE A 183 -5.03 13.05 8.21
C ILE A 183 -4.08 14.20 8.53
N LEU A 184 -4.59 15.42 8.69
CA LEU A 184 -3.79 16.59 9.03
C LEU A 184 -3.09 16.43 10.38
N LEU A 185 -3.78 15.90 11.39
CA LEU A 185 -3.21 15.65 12.71
C LEU A 185 -2.11 14.57 12.66
N ILE A 186 -2.30 13.48 11.92
CA ILE A 186 -1.24 12.47 11.70
C ILE A 186 -0.06 13.10 10.97
N GLY A 187 -0.32 13.89 9.93
CA GLY A 187 0.71 14.60 9.18
C GLY A 187 1.52 15.55 10.06
N ALA A 188 0.85 16.24 11.00
CA ALA A 188 1.50 17.07 12.01
C ALA A 188 2.42 16.25 12.93
N LEU A 189 1.96 15.09 13.43
CA LEU A 189 2.77 14.18 14.25
C LEU A 189 3.97 13.63 13.48
N SER A 190 3.76 13.19 12.23
CA SER A 190 4.80 12.69 11.34
C SER A 190 5.86 13.75 11.06
N ARG A 191 5.45 14.98 10.75
CA ARG A 191 6.36 16.11 10.50
C ARG A 191 7.23 16.40 11.72
N PHE A 192 6.63 16.44 12.91
CA PHE A 192 7.37 16.65 14.15
C PHE A 192 8.47 15.60 14.31
N VAL A 193 8.14 14.32 14.19
CA VAL A 193 9.10 13.22 14.33
C VAL A 193 10.21 13.29 13.26
N ASN A 194 9.86 13.60 12.01
CA ASN A 194 10.82 13.71 10.91
C ASN A 194 11.79 14.91 11.03
N GLN A 195 11.46 15.91 11.82
CA GLN A 195 12.27 17.11 11.98
C GLN A 195 13.23 17.04 13.16
N LEU A 196 13.09 16.03 14.02
CA LEU A 196 14.01 15.79 15.11
C LEU A 196 15.35 15.29 14.55
N GLU A 197 16.43 15.92 14.99
CA GLU A 197 17.79 15.38 14.78
C GLU A 197 18.10 14.31 15.83
N ASP A 198 19.08 13.44 15.56
CA ASP A 198 19.43 12.31 16.44
C ASP A 198 19.77 12.77 17.87
N ASP A 199 20.48 13.89 18.03
CA ASP A 199 20.80 14.49 19.33
C ASP A 199 19.53 14.93 20.09
N GLU A 200 18.46 15.26 19.38
CA GLU A 200 17.19 15.67 19.99
C GLU A 200 16.39 14.51 20.54
N PHE A 201 16.56 13.30 19.99
CA PHE A 201 15.97 12.08 20.53
C PHE A 201 16.52 11.76 21.93
N GLU A 202 17.72 12.21 22.26
CA GLU A 202 18.33 11.98 23.59
C GLU A 202 17.78 12.93 24.66
N LYS A 203 17.27 14.12 24.27
CA LYS A 203 16.73 15.12 25.19
C LYS A 203 15.53 14.56 25.97
N LYS A 204 15.59 14.66 27.30
CA LYS A 204 14.54 14.14 28.21
C LYS A 204 13.14 14.67 27.88
N GLU A 205 13.04 15.94 27.51
CA GLU A 205 11.77 16.57 27.14
C GLU A 205 11.19 15.96 25.85
N THR A 206 12.00 15.82 24.81
CA THR A 206 11.63 15.15 23.56
C THR A 206 11.22 13.71 23.80
N ARG A 207 11.94 12.96 24.63
CA ARG A 207 11.59 11.57 24.99
C ARG A 207 10.22 11.47 25.68
N ASN A 208 9.90 12.42 26.56
CA ASN A 208 8.57 12.49 27.19
C ASN A 208 7.48 12.78 26.14
N THR A 209 7.75 13.70 25.22
CA THR A 209 6.85 14.05 24.10
C THR A 209 6.62 12.84 23.18
N LEU A 210 7.68 12.12 22.79
CA LEU A 210 7.60 10.91 21.98
C LEU A 210 6.89 9.77 22.72
N LYS A 211 7.06 9.66 24.04
CA LYS A 211 6.28 8.71 24.86
C LYS A 211 4.79 9.03 24.83
N ALA A 212 4.42 10.30 25.01
CA ALA A 212 3.02 10.73 24.93
C ALA A 212 2.44 10.49 23.54
N LEU A 213 3.20 10.81 22.48
CA LEU A 213 2.84 10.56 21.09
C LEU A 213 2.57 9.08 20.84
N ARG A 214 3.46 8.17 21.26
CA ARG A 214 3.27 6.72 21.11
C ARG A 214 2.04 6.21 21.84
N SER A 215 1.82 6.66 23.08
CA SER A 215 0.61 6.30 23.83
C SER A 215 -0.67 6.78 23.14
N ASN A 216 -0.66 8.00 22.59
CA ASN A 216 -1.79 8.57 21.87
C ASN A 216 -2.08 7.80 20.57
N LEU A 217 -1.06 7.49 19.77
CA LEU A 217 -1.22 6.72 18.53
C LEU A 217 -1.72 5.30 18.78
N LYS A 218 -1.25 4.61 19.83
CA LYS A 218 -1.76 3.28 20.18
C LYS A 218 -3.24 3.31 20.53
N LEU A 219 -3.68 4.33 21.28
CA LEU A 219 -5.11 4.51 21.56
C LEU A 219 -5.92 4.86 20.31
N ALA A 220 -5.34 5.62 19.37
CA ALA A 220 -5.98 5.95 18.10
C ALA A 220 -6.16 4.69 17.24
N ILE A 221 -5.15 3.80 17.22
CA ILE A 221 -5.22 2.49 16.56
C ILE A 221 -6.35 1.65 17.17
N ASP A 222 -6.40 1.52 18.49
CA ASP A 222 -7.43 0.72 19.16
C ASP A 222 -8.84 1.27 18.91
N ASN A 223 -9.00 2.60 18.85
CA ASN A 223 -10.28 3.21 18.51
C ASN A 223 -10.66 3.00 17.03
N ALA A 224 -9.71 3.12 16.10
CA ALA A 224 -9.97 2.91 14.67
C ALA A 224 -10.38 1.46 14.31
N LEU A 225 -10.20 0.51 15.24
CA LEU A 225 -10.66 -0.87 15.11
C LEU A 225 -12.09 -1.10 15.62
N LEU A 226 -12.73 -0.10 16.24
CA LEU A 226 -14.10 -0.24 16.73
C LEU A 226 -15.11 -0.30 15.58
N PRO A 227 -16.23 -1.03 15.73
CA PRO A 227 -17.26 -1.11 14.71
C PRO A 227 -17.83 0.27 14.36
N GLY A 228 -17.74 0.65 13.07
CA GLY A 228 -18.24 1.94 12.56
C GLY A 228 -17.16 3.01 12.34
N ASP A 229 -15.94 2.80 12.86
CA ASP A 229 -14.78 3.63 12.56
C ASP A 229 -14.00 3.06 11.36
N SER A 230 -13.35 3.94 10.59
CA SER A 230 -12.71 3.56 9.32
C SER A 230 -11.21 3.25 9.50
N PRO A 231 -10.72 2.04 9.17
CA PRO A 231 -9.34 1.60 9.45
C PRO A 231 -8.27 2.17 8.49
N HIS A 232 -8.63 3.06 7.55
CA HIS A 232 -7.79 3.48 6.42
C HIS A 232 -6.51 4.26 6.77
N LEU A 233 -6.27 4.58 8.05
CA LEU A 233 -5.10 5.33 8.51
C LEU A 233 -4.19 4.52 9.44
N LEU A 234 -4.50 3.24 9.65
CA LEU A 234 -3.72 2.37 10.55
C LEU A 234 -2.26 2.22 10.13
N SER A 235 -2.00 2.08 8.81
CA SER A 235 -0.64 2.04 8.27
C SER A 235 0.13 3.35 8.57
N SER A 236 -0.51 4.51 8.40
CA SER A 236 0.09 5.80 8.73
C SER A 236 0.35 5.98 10.23
N TYR A 237 -0.54 5.50 11.11
CA TYR A 237 -0.28 5.49 12.55
C TYR A 237 0.93 4.63 12.89
N LEU A 238 1.01 3.43 12.32
CA LEU A 238 2.11 2.49 12.55
C LEU A 238 3.45 3.06 12.05
N GLN A 239 3.44 3.71 10.89
CA GLN A 239 4.60 4.39 10.34
C GLN A 239 5.13 5.47 11.30
N VAL A 240 4.27 6.37 11.79
CA VAL A 240 4.70 7.42 12.74
C VAL A 240 5.17 6.80 14.06
N LEU A 241 4.53 5.72 14.50
CA LEU A 241 4.92 5.00 15.71
C LEU A 241 6.34 4.45 15.61
N ILE A 242 6.70 3.78 14.51
CA ILE A 242 8.05 3.25 14.30
C ILE A 242 9.07 4.38 14.15
N MET A 243 8.73 5.41 13.37
CA MET A 243 9.62 6.58 13.21
C MET A 243 9.89 7.29 14.54
N SER A 244 8.95 7.23 15.49
CA SER A 244 9.13 7.85 16.82
C SER A 244 10.14 7.15 17.73
N GLU A 245 10.59 5.93 17.38
CA GLU A 245 11.73 5.28 18.03
C GLU A 245 13.08 5.78 17.49
N GLY A 246 13.08 6.41 16.31
CA GLY A 246 14.28 6.91 15.64
C GLY A 246 15.15 5.81 15.02
N ASP A 247 16.30 6.24 14.49
CA ASP A 247 17.24 5.39 13.76
C ASP A 247 17.87 4.30 14.63
N ALA A 248 17.97 4.54 15.95
CA ALA A 248 18.52 3.59 16.90
C ALA A 248 17.79 2.23 16.86
N TRP A 249 16.45 2.25 16.70
CA TRP A 249 15.69 1.02 16.58
C TRP A 249 15.98 0.30 15.25
N VAL A 250 16.01 1.03 14.13
CA VAL A 250 16.28 0.45 12.80
C VAL A 250 17.66 -0.19 12.79
N LEU A 251 18.70 0.52 13.27
CA LEU A 251 20.06 0.00 13.35
C LEU A 251 20.17 -1.25 14.23
N LYS A 252 19.47 -1.25 15.37
CA LYS A 252 19.41 -2.41 16.26
C LYS A 252 18.73 -3.60 15.57
N ALA A 253 17.59 -3.39 14.91
CA ALA A 253 16.87 -4.43 14.18
C ALA A 253 17.74 -4.99 13.03
N VAL A 254 18.37 -4.12 12.25
CA VAL A 254 19.33 -4.51 11.19
C VAL A 254 20.45 -5.37 11.76
N TYR A 255 21.01 -5.00 12.92
CA TYR A 255 22.04 -5.80 13.59
C TYR A 255 21.51 -7.17 14.01
N GLU A 256 20.36 -7.25 14.68
CA GLU A 256 19.76 -8.52 15.11
C GLU A 256 19.44 -9.45 13.93
N ILE A 257 18.83 -8.91 12.86
CA ILE A 257 18.55 -9.67 11.64
C ILE A 257 19.85 -10.10 10.95
N SER A 258 20.91 -9.28 10.98
CA SER A 258 22.21 -9.66 10.41
C SER A 258 22.86 -10.83 11.15
N LEU A 259 22.59 -11.00 12.44
CA LEU A 259 23.04 -12.16 13.21
C LEU A 259 22.27 -13.41 12.81
N LEU A 260 20.94 -13.30 12.65
CA LEU A 260 20.10 -14.41 12.17
C LEU A 260 20.52 -14.85 10.76
N LEU A 261 20.76 -13.90 9.83
CA LEU A 261 21.23 -14.22 8.48
C LEU A 261 22.54 -15.04 8.44
N ARG A 262 23.35 -15.02 9.51
CA ARG A 262 24.55 -15.87 9.61
C ARG A 262 24.21 -17.31 9.98
N ASP A 263 23.16 -17.54 10.77
CA ASP A 263 22.69 -18.85 11.19
C ASP A 263 21.78 -19.49 10.11
N PRO A 264 22.20 -20.59 9.45
CA PRO A 264 21.42 -21.28 8.43
C PRO A 264 20.11 -21.91 8.94
N GLN A 265 19.96 -22.12 10.25
CA GLN A 265 18.78 -22.73 10.85
C GLN A 265 17.76 -21.70 11.35
N SER A 266 18.06 -20.41 11.20
CA SER A 266 17.18 -19.33 11.63
C SER A 266 16.18 -18.93 10.55
N ALA A 267 15.11 -18.24 10.98
CA ALA A 267 14.09 -17.66 10.10
C ALA A 267 14.14 -16.12 10.19
N PRO A 268 15.14 -15.47 9.56
CA PRO A 268 15.33 -14.02 9.66
C PRO A 268 14.16 -13.21 9.09
N VAL A 269 13.47 -13.67 8.04
CA VAL A 269 12.32 -12.96 7.48
C VAL A 269 11.15 -12.98 8.46
N ALA A 270 10.83 -14.15 9.01
CA ALA A 270 9.81 -14.27 10.07
C ALA A 270 10.16 -13.41 11.31
N ALA A 271 11.44 -13.37 11.70
CA ALA A 271 11.89 -12.53 12.81
C ALA A 271 11.74 -11.03 12.51
N ALA A 272 12.04 -10.60 11.28
CA ALA A 272 11.85 -9.20 10.85
C ALA A 272 10.36 -8.81 10.87
N GLU A 273 9.47 -9.69 10.40
CA GLU A 273 8.02 -9.48 10.50
C GLU A 273 7.57 -9.34 11.97
N GLU A 274 8.04 -10.21 12.87
CA GLU A 274 7.67 -10.14 14.28
C GLU A 274 8.20 -8.88 14.97
N MET A 275 9.42 -8.43 14.64
CA MET A 275 9.97 -7.16 15.16
C MET A 275 9.08 -5.97 14.80
N VAL A 276 8.62 -5.89 13.55
CA VAL A 276 7.71 -4.81 13.11
C VAL A 276 6.32 -5.00 13.72
N ARG A 277 5.81 -6.23 13.79
CA ARG A 277 4.51 -6.56 14.38
C ARG A 277 4.46 -6.27 15.89
N GLY A 278 5.60 -6.23 16.56
CA GLY A 278 5.73 -5.80 17.96
C GLY A 278 5.25 -4.36 18.23
N PHE A 279 5.17 -3.53 17.19
CA PHE A 279 4.62 -2.17 17.27
C PHE A 279 3.09 -2.12 17.27
N CYS A 280 2.44 -3.16 16.74
CA CYS A 280 0.99 -3.28 16.71
C CYS A 280 0.40 -3.48 18.12
N THR A 281 -0.78 -2.92 18.35
CA THR A 281 -1.52 -3.15 19.59
C THR A 281 -2.01 -4.60 19.69
N LYS A 282 -2.46 -5.01 20.88
CA LYS A 282 -3.02 -6.36 21.06
C LYS A 282 -4.29 -6.54 20.22
N GLU A 283 -5.13 -5.51 20.16
CA GLU A 283 -6.35 -5.51 19.36
C GLU A 283 -6.03 -5.64 17.87
N LEU A 284 -5.06 -4.88 17.37
CA LEU A 284 -4.65 -4.94 15.96
C LEU A 284 -4.10 -6.32 15.58
N ARG A 285 -3.36 -6.98 16.48
CA ARG A 285 -2.87 -8.36 16.27
C ARG A 285 -3.98 -9.42 16.39
N GLY A 286 -5.06 -9.11 17.09
CA GLY A 286 -6.21 -9.99 17.27
C GLY A 286 -7.17 -10.03 16.07
N VAL A 287 -7.01 -9.12 15.09
CA VAL A 287 -7.84 -9.08 13.88
C VAL A 287 -7.55 -10.32 13.01
N SER A 288 -8.54 -11.21 12.89
CA SER A 288 -8.43 -12.42 12.06
C SER A 288 -8.20 -12.04 10.59
N GLY A 289 -7.06 -12.51 10.02
CA GLY A 289 -6.65 -12.17 8.66
C GLY A 289 -5.86 -10.86 8.52
N GLY A 290 -5.68 -10.11 9.62
CA GLY A 290 -5.02 -8.81 9.63
C GLY A 290 -5.84 -7.71 8.95
N VAL A 291 -5.31 -6.49 8.95
CA VAL A 291 -5.85 -5.37 8.16
C VAL A 291 -4.96 -5.20 6.93
N GLY A 292 -5.54 -5.22 5.72
CA GLY A 292 -4.81 -5.21 4.45
C GLY A 292 -3.64 -4.23 4.41
N ASP A 293 -3.92 -2.94 4.55
CA ASP A 293 -2.92 -1.85 4.52
C ASP A 293 -1.82 -2.01 5.59
N VAL A 294 -2.16 -2.56 6.76
CA VAL A 294 -1.20 -2.78 7.85
C VAL A 294 -0.29 -3.94 7.50
N GLU A 295 -0.84 -5.05 6.98
CA GLU A 295 -0.05 -6.20 6.58
C GLU A 295 0.85 -5.89 5.38
N GLU A 296 0.42 -5.01 4.47
CA GLU A 296 1.28 -4.50 3.39
C GLU A 296 2.43 -3.66 3.92
N TYR A 297 2.17 -2.77 4.88
CA TYR A 297 3.21 -1.97 5.51
C TYR A 297 4.20 -2.84 6.29
N ILE A 298 3.71 -3.79 7.10
CA ILE A 298 4.57 -4.74 7.84
C ILE A 298 5.44 -5.51 6.86
N ALA A 299 4.87 -6.00 5.77
CA ALA A 299 5.64 -6.73 4.77
C ALA A 299 6.72 -5.86 4.11
N ASN A 300 6.42 -4.58 3.85
CA ASN A 300 7.39 -3.65 3.28
C ASN A 300 8.54 -3.37 4.25
N ALA A 301 8.20 -3.07 5.51
CA ALA A 301 9.17 -2.81 6.55
C ALA A 301 10.06 -4.04 6.83
N ALA A 302 9.49 -5.24 6.86
CA ALA A 302 10.25 -6.48 7.04
C ALA A 302 11.19 -6.74 5.86
N LEU A 303 10.72 -6.54 4.62
CA LEU A 303 11.57 -6.65 3.42
C LEU A 303 12.75 -5.69 3.48
N ASP A 304 12.51 -4.44 3.88
CA ASP A 304 13.55 -3.43 4.02
C ASP A 304 14.57 -3.80 5.09
N LEU A 305 14.15 -4.34 6.25
CA LEU A 305 15.08 -4.84 7.27
C LEU A 305 16.00 -5.94 6.71
N ILE A 306 15.46 -6.85 5.91
CA ILE A 306 16.23 -7.95 5.30
C ILE A 306 17.23 -7.41 4.28
N ILE A 307 16.82 -6.45 3.45
CA ILE A 307 17.71 -5.77 2.50
C ILE A 307 18.84 -5.05 3.23
N MET A 308 18.51 -4.23 4.23
CA MET A 308 19.50 -3.47 5.00
C MET A 308 20.44 -4.37 5.78
N ALA A 309 19.94 -5.45 6.41
CA ALA A 309 20.76 -6.41 7.14
C ALA A 309 21.71 -7.20 6.21
N THR A 310 21.22 -7.61 5.04
CA THR A 310 22.06 -8.27 4.04
C THR A 310 23.15 -7.34 3.54
N TRP A 311 22.80 -6.11 3.18
CA TRP A 311 23.80 -5.13 2.73
C TRP A 311 24.80 -4.79 3.85
N SER A 312 24.37 -4.69 5.11
CA SER A 312 25.28 -4.46 6.24
C SER A 312 26.38 -5.54 6.34
N LEU A 313 26.02 -6.82 6.10
CA LEU A 313 26.99 -7.92 6.05
C LEU A 313 27.93 -7.83 4.84
N VAL A 314 27.40 -7.48 3.67
CA VAL A 314 28.20 -7.27 2.45
C VAL A 314 29.17 -6.11 2.65
N ALA A 315 28.66 -4.97 3.10
CA ALA A 315 29.38 -3.74 3.32
C ALA A 315 30.56 -3.93 4.27
N GLY A 316 30.38 -4.71 5.34
CA GLY A 316 31.45 -5.10 6.25
C GLY A 316 32.57 -5.95 5.63
N GLN A 317 32.33 -6.66 4.51
CA GLN A 317 33.36 -7.46 3.82
C GLN A 317 34.14 -6.66 2.77
N ILE A 318 33.52 -5.62 2.20
CA ILE A 318 34.14 -4.78 1.15
C ILE A 318 34.51 -3.37 1.65
N ASP A 319 34.34 -3.12 2.95
CA ASP A 319 34.65 -1.87 3.66
C ASP A 319 33.98 -0.65 3.00
N VAL A 320 32.65 -0.68 2.95
CA VAL A 320 31.82 0.43 2.42
C VAL A 320 30.72 0.80 3.41
N GLU A 321 30.05 1.92 3.16
CA GLU A 321 28.99 2.42 4.02
C GLU A 321 27.72 1.53 3.95
N PRO A 322 27.01 1.36 5.08
CA PRO A 322 25.71 0.70 5.11
C PRO A 322 24.64 1.55 4.40
N LEU A 323 23.49 0.94 4.08
CA LEU A 323 22.37 1.67 3.50
C LEU A 323 21.84 2.70 4.50
N PRO A 324 21.46 3.90 4.03
CA PRO A 324 20.93 4.93 4.91
C PRO A 324 19.55 4.55 5.49
N THR A 325 19.39 4.72 6.80
CA THR A 325 18.15 4.46 7.57
C THR A 325 16.94 5.22 7.06
N TYR A 326 17.12 6.41 6.48
CA TYR A 326 16.01 7.20 5.95
C TYR A 326 15.25 6.52 4.79
N THR A 327 15.75 5.43 4.21
CA THR A 327 15.03 4.72 3.14
C THR A 327 14.01 3.73 3.68
N PHE A 328 14.13 3.37 4.96
CA PHE A 328 13.36 2.33 5.63
C PHE A 328 11.84 2.53 5.53
N ALA A 329 11.15 1.44 5.20
CA ALA A 329 9.70 1.33 5.08
C ALA A 329 9.07 2.39 4.15
N ARG A 330 9.82 2.82 3.12
CA ARG A 330 9.37 3.80 2.11
C ARG A 330 9.38 3.18 0.72
N ASP A 331 8.28 2.49 0.39
CA ASP A 331 8.04 1.87 -0.91
C ASP A 331 9.27 1.08 -1.41
N LEU A 332 9.73 1.34 -2.65
CA LEU A 332 10.87 0.69 -3.29
C LEU A 332 12.22 1.38 -3.01
N ARG A 333 12.27 2.36 -2.11
CA ARG A 333 13.45 3.22 -1.95
C ARG A 333 14.66 2.46 -1.43
N THR A 334 14.48 1.62 -0.42
CA THR A 334 15.57 0.79 0.15
C THR A 334 16.10 -0.19 -0.89
N TRP A 335 15.22 -0.83 -1.67
CA TRP A 335 15.61 -1.70 -2.77
C TRP A 335 16.37 -0.96 -3.87
N THR A 336 15.94 0.25 -4.25
CA THR A 336 16.64 1.06 -5.26
C THR A 336 18.06 1.39 -4.80
N MET A 337 18.22 1.80 -3.54
CA MET A 337 19.53 2.09 -2.95
C MET A 337 20.41 0.84 -2.85
N LEU A 338 19.84 -0.35 -2.59
CA LEU A 338 20.57 -1.61 -2.66
C LEU A 338 21.14 -1.83 -4.08
N CYS A 339 20.30 -1.67 -5.11
CA CYS A 339 20.71 -1.83 -6.50
C CYS A 339 21.85 -0.87 -6.87
N GLU A 340 21.70 0.42 -6.55
CA GLU A 340 22.73 1.43 -6.77
C GLU A 340 24.04 1.06 -6.06
N ALA A 341 23.97 0.70 -4.76
CA ALA A 341 25.15 0.34 -3.99
C ALA A 341 25.84 -0.93 -4.51
N MET A 342 25.07 -1.92 -4.99
CA MET A 342 25.62 -3.13 -5.64
C MET A 342 26.30 -2.80 -6.97
N ASP A 343 25.72 -1.93 -7.78
CA ASP A 343 26.26 -1.54 -9.08
C ASP A 343 27.53 -0.68 -8.92
N GLU A 344 27.55 0.26 -7.97
CA GLU A 344 28.72 1.06 -7.63
C GLU A 344 29.90 0.23 -7.11
N ASN A 345 29.62 -0.90 -6.47
CA ASN A 345 30.63 -1.78 -5.87
C ASN A 345 30.81 -3.10 -6.61
N HIS A 346 30.34 -3.21 -7.86
CA HIS A 346 30.35 -4.43 -8.66
C HIS A 346 31.75 -5.11 -8.68
N ASP A 347 32.82 -4.32 -8.86
CA ASP A 347 34.19 -4.85 -8.93
C ASP A 347 34.67 -5.47 -7.60
N LYS A 348 34.13 -5.00 -6.47
CA LYS A 348 34.46 -5.51 -5.13
C LYS A 348 33.60 -6.71 -4.76
N MET A 349 32.48 -6.96 -5.43
CA MET A 349 31.57 -8.09 -5.12
C MET A 349 32.25 -9.46 -5.24
N GLY A 350 33.35 -9.55 -6.01
CA GLY A 350 34.20 -10.75 -6.06
C GLY A 350 34.83 -11.14 -4.71
N LYS A 351 35.03 -10.19 -3.80
CA LYS A 351 35.59 -10.41 -2.45
C LYS A 351 34.54 -10.86 -1.43
N VAL A 352 33.26 -10.65 -1.73
CA VAL A 352 32.13 -11.03 -0.86
C VAL A 352 31.96 -12.55 -0.87
N SER A 353 31.57 -13.13 0.27
CA SER A 353 31.28 -14.57 0.37
C SER A 353 30.24 -15.02 -0.66
N ALA A 354 30.41 -16.23 -1.20
CA ALA A 354 29.52 -16.75 -2.24
C ALA A 354 28.04 -16.78 -1.79
N ARG A 355 27.80 -17.11 -0.52
CA ARG A 355 26.46 -17.10 0.10
C ARG A 355 25.83 -15.70 0.07
N LEU A 356 26.54 -14.68 0.55
CA LEU A 356 26.02 -13.31 0.59
C LEU A 356 25.85 -12.72 -0.81
N ARG A 357 26.73 -13.09 -1.75
CA ARG A 357 26.59 -12.69 -3.16
C ARG A 357 25.33 -13.30 -3.80
N LYS A 358 25.08 -14.60 -3.58
CA LYS A 358 23.86 -15.29 -4.03
C LYS A 358 22.63 -14.64 -3.41
N LEU A 359 22.63 -14.43 -2.10
CA LEU A 359 21.53 -13.79 -1.37
C LEU A 359 21.24 -12.37 -1.87
N SER A 360 22.28 -11.54 -2.05
CA SER A 360 22.11 -10.17 -2.56
C SER A 360 21.55 -10.16 -3.99
N GLY A 361 21.98 -11.11 -4.83
CA GLY A 361 21.42 -11.31 -6.17
C GLY A 361 19.93 -11.69 -6.13
N GLN A 362 19.56 -12.61 -5.24
CA GLN A 362 18.16 -13.02 -5.05
C GLN A 362 17.30 -11.88 -4.52
N LEU A 363 17.81 -11.06 -3.58
CA LEU A 363 17.10 -9.87 -3.10
C LEU A 363 16.94 -8.80 -4.18
N ARG A 364 17.93 -8.63 -5.06
CA ARG A 364 17.84 -7.72 -6.21
C ARG A 364 16.70 -8.13 -7.15
N GLU A 365 16.57 -9.43 -7.44
CA GLU A 365 15.54 -9.97 -8.32
C GLU A 365 14.15 -9.98 -7.67
N LEU A 366 14.02 -10.53 -6.47
CA LEU A 366 12.74 -10.77 -5.81
C LEU A 366 12.19 -9.51 -5.11
N GLY A 367 13.07 -8.69 -4.52
CA GLY A 367 12.67 -7.49 -3.80
C GLY A 367 12.09 -6.39 -4.70
N GLY A 368 12.42 -6.41 -5.99
CA GLY A 368 11.98 -5.42 -6.98
C GLY A 368 10.89 -5.90 -7.94
N ASP A 369 10.36 -7.12 -7.78
CA ASP A 369 9.39 -7.69 -8.74
C ASP A 369 8.07 -6.91 -8.75
N SER A 370 7.95 -5.98 -9.69
CA SER A 370 6.78 -5.12 -9.86
C SER A 370 5.52 -5.87 -10.27
N LYS A 371 5.61 -7.16 -10.62
CA LYS A 371 4.45 -7.99 -10.96
C LYS A 371 3.72 -8.49 -9.71
N LYS A 372 4.35 -8.39 -8.53
CA LYS A 372 3.82 -8.89 -7.27
C LYS A 372 3.63 -7.75 -6.28
N GLY A 373 2.55 -7.83 -5.50
CA GLY A 373 2.38 -6.99 -4.31
C GLY A 373 3.51 -7.23 -3.30
N VAL A 374 3.71 -6.28 -2.39
CA VAL A 374 4.78 -6.32 -1.37
C VAL A 374 4.80 -7.65 -0.59
N ARG A 375 3.61 -8.12 -0.18
CA ARG A 375 3.45 -9.40 0.53
C ARG A 375 3.89 -10.61 -0.30
N GLY A 376 3.68 -10.55 -1.61
CA GLY A 376 4.16 -11.59 -2.54
C GLY A 376 5.68 -11.61 -2.63
N ARG A 377 6.29 -10.42 -2.77
CA ARG A 377 7.75 -10.26 -2.79
C ARG A 377 8.40 -10.77 -1.51
N LEU A 378 7.86 -10.38 -0.34
CA LEU A 378 8.37 -10.85 0.95
C LEU A 378 8.28 -12.38 1.08
N ARG A 379 7.19 -12.99 0.61
CA ARG A 379 7.02 -14.45 0.63
C ARG A 379 8.07 -15.16 -0.24
N ASP A 380 8.35 -14.63 -1.42
CA ASP A 380 9.39 -15.19 -2.29
C ASP A 380 10.77 -15.08 -1.64
N VAL A 381 11.05 -13.93 -1.00
CA VAL A 381 12.29 -13.74 -0.22
C VAL A 381 12.34 -14.73 0.94
N ALA A 382 11.27 -14.91 1.71
CA ALA A 382 11.21 -15.90 2.79
C ALA A 382 11.47 -17.32 2.28
N ALA A 383 10.94 -17.70 1.12
CA ALA A 383 11.17 -19.01 0.52
C ALA A 383 12.63 -19.29 0.16
N VAL A 384 13.45 -18.24 0.03
CA VAL A 384 14.88 -18.32 -0.29
C VAL A 384 15.75 -18.15 0.96
N VAL A 385 15.33 -17.31 1.90
CA VAL A 385 16.14 -16.91 3.06
C VAL A 385 15.86 -17.76 4.29
N ASP A 386 14.59 -18.08 4.55
CA ASP A 386 14.16 -18.83 5.76
C ASP A 386 14.10 -20.34 5.52
N VAL A 387 14.17 -20.79 4.27
CA VAL A 387 14.23 -22.21 3.93
C VAL A 387 15.70 -22.62 3.88
N ALA A 388 16.11 -23.45 4.84
CA ALA A 388 17.45 -24.03 4.89
C ALA A 388 17.75 -24.82 3.60
N GLU A 389 18.81 -24.44 2.87
CA GLU A 389 19.47 -25.31 1.88
C GLU A 389 20.24 -26.44 2.56
#